data_AF-A0A537MDT3-F1
#
_entry.id   AF-A0A537MDT3-F1
#
_cell.length_a   1.000
_cell.length_b   1.000
_cell.length_c   1.000
_cell.angle_alpha   90.00
_cell.angle_beta   90.00
_cell.angle_gamma   90.00
#
_symmetry.space_group_name_H-M   'P 1'
#
loop_
_entity.id
_entity.type
_entity.pdbx_description
1 polymer ?
#
loop_
_entity_poly.entity_id
_entity_poly.type
_entity_poly.pdbx_seq_one_letter_code
_entity_poly.pdbx_strand_id
1 'polypeptide(L)'
;MRIATIAVSLAALAATSALAQGPGAPLTVTGALEDSDAKGDEDHRYDDHRIRLEAGQRYRITVEAEGFDTVARLMRDGQEEPVAENDDYGEGLNSRIAYSPAESGDYILRVTGFAAEARGPYTARVEQAPPLPAPISTAGTAVSTTGTWSLWEGALADTDPDRDGRHYVDYLVHFDAGQRRFVSLEAVGDWDPMIEILAAAEREGDAADQDDDSGVGLNSLLAFQAEEAGDYIVRVTSFGEGSTGRYRLWVSQ
;
A
#
# COMPACT_ATOMS: atom_id res chain seq x y z
N MET A 1 -16.48 -69.81 19.84
CA MET A 1 -16.83 -69.01 18.65
C MET A 1 -16.60 -67.55 19.04
N ARG A 2 -15.73 -66.85 18.31
CA ARG A 2 -15.05 -65.61 18.74
C ARG A 2 -15.97 -64.39 18.71
N ILE A 3 -15.90 -63.56 19.76
CA ILE A 3 -16.55 -62.24 19.87
C ILE A 3 -15.64 -61.23 19.15
N ALA A 4 -16.19 -60.50 18.17
CA ALA A 4 -15.48 -59.45 17.44
C ALA A 4 -15.72 -58.10 18.12
N THR A 5 -14.64 -57.49 18.60
CA THR A 5 -14.62 -56.12 19.14
C THR A 5 -14.45 -55.14 17.98
N ILE A 6 -15.44 -54.28 17.74
CA ILE A 6 -15.33 -53.14 16.80
C ILE A 6 -14.64 -52.00 17.56
N ALA A 7 -13.44 -51.65 17.13
CA ALA A 7 -12.74 -50.45 17.60
C ALA A 7 -13.26 -49.25 16.78
N VAL A 8 -13.89 -48.29 17.46
CA VAL A 8 -14.17 -46.96 16.91
C VAL A 8 -12.90 -46.13 17.07
N SER A 9 -12.21 -45.86 15.97
CA SER A 9 -11.08 -44.93 15.95
C SER A 9 -11.61 -43.51 15.92
N LEU A 10 -11.50 -42.83 17.07
CA LEU A 10 -11.73 -41.39 17.20
C LEU A 10 -10.52 -40.67 16.61
N ALA A 11 -10.65 -40.10 15.41
CA ALA A 11 -9.64 -39.21 14.85
C ALA A 11 -9.68 -37.90 15.65
N ALA A 12 -8.65 -37.67 16.47
CA ALA A 12 -8.46 -36.41 17.18
C ALA A 12 -8.10 -35.32 16.17
N LEU A 13 -8.96 -34.30 16.09
CA LEU A 13 -8.67 -33.04 15.38
C LEU A 13 -7.48 -32.38 16.10
N ALA A 14 -6.31 -32.39 15.47
CA ALA A 14 -5.17 -31.64 15.96
C ALA A 14 -5.39 -30.16 15.58
N ALA A 15 -6.01 -29.40 16.48
CA ALA A 15 -5.90 -27.95 16.46
C ALA A 15 -4.43 -27.62 16.76
N THR A 16 -3.66 -27.27 15.73
CA THR A 16 -2.33 -26.71 15.92
C THR A 16 -2.48 -25.37 16.64
N SER A 17 -1.79 -25.28 17.78
CA SER A 17 -1.74 -24.11 18.64
C SER A 17 -1.48 -22.84 17.84
N ALA A 18 -2.42 -21.89 17.87
CA ALA A 18 -2.13 -20.51 17.54
C ALA A 18 -1.04 -20.05 18.52
N LEU A 19 0.19 -19.94 18.03
CA LEU A 19 1.23 -19.25 18.78
C LEU A 19 0.74 -17.82 18.98
N ALA A 20 0.55 -17.44 20.24
CA ALA A 20 0.42 -16.05 20.64
C ALA A 20 1.72 -15.34 20.25
N GLN A 21 1.78 -14.84 19.02
CA GLN A 21 2.90 -14.04 18.56
C GLN A 21 2.79 -12.68 19.26
N GLY A 22 3.88 -12.31 19.94
CA GLY A 22 3.97 -10.98 20.53
C GLY A 22 3.80 -9.91 19.46
N PRO A 23 3.27 -8.73 19.82
CA PRO A 23 3.09 -7.66 18.87
C PRO A 23 4.40 -7.36 18.13
N GLY A 24 4.35 -7.37 16.80
CA GLY A 24 5.42 -6.83 15.97
C GLY A 24 6.57 -7.76 15.57
N ALA A 25 6.58 -9.05 15.93
CA ALA A 25 7.57 -9.97 15.35
C ALA A 25 7.26 -10.20 13.86
N PRO A 26 8.28 -10.23 12.97
CA PRO A 26 8.05 -10.58 11.57
C PRO A 26 7.44 -11.98 11.50
N LEU A 27 6.31 -12.10 10.82
CA LEU A 27 5.62 -13.35 10.60
C LEU A 27 6.02 -13.88 9.22
N THR A 28 6.50 -15.12 9.15
CA THR A 28 6.64 -15.85 7.89
C THR A 28 5.76 -17.08 7.96
N VAL A 29 4.87 -17.23 7.00
CA VAL A 29 3.99 -18.39 6.83
C VAL A 29 4.27 -19.03 5.49
N THR A 30 4.38 -20.35 5.48
CA THR A 30 4.40 -21.15 4.25
C THR A 30 3.10 -21.90 4.14
N GLY A 31 2.48 -21.87 2.95
CA GLY A 31 1.26 -22.61 2.65
C GLY A 31 1.29 -23.15 1.24
N ALA A 32 0.17 -23.72 0.79
CA ALA A 32 0.00 -24.13 -0.59
C ALA A 32 -1.48 -24.06 -0.95
N LEU A 33 -1.80 -23.54 -2.14
CA LEU A 33 -3.16 -23.64 -2.67
C LEU A 33 -3.41 -25.07 -3.17
N GLU A 34 -4.32 -25.77 -2.51
CA GLU A 34 -4.67 -27.16 -2.70
C GLU A 34 -6.12 -27.34 -3.18
N ASP A 35 -6.41 -28.50 -3.78
CA ASP A 35 -7.75 -28.75 -4.32
C ASP A 35 -8.86 -28.83 -3.25
N SER A 36 -8.48 -29.02 -1.99
CA SER A 36 -9.39 -29.05 -0.84
C SER A 36 -9.70 -27.68 -0.24
N ASP A 37 -9.00 -26.62 -0.66
CA ASP A 37 -9.13 -25.32 -0.02
C ASP A 37 -10.51 -24.70 -0.24
N ALA A 38 -10.85 -23.80 0.69
CA ALA A 38 -12.03 -22.98 0.57
C ALA A 38 -11.98 -22.18 -0.72
N LYS A 39 -13.17 -21.92 -1.27
CA LYS A 39 -13.34 -21.13 -2.48
C LYS A 39 -14.13 -19.87 -2.18
N GLY A 40 -13.67 -18.76 -2.73
CA GLY A 40 -14.34 -17.47 -2.66
C GLY A 40 -15.10 -17.19 -3.94
N ASP A 41 -15.09 -15.94 -4.35
CA ASP A 41 -15.71 -15.48 -5.58
C ASP A 41 -15.10 -16.17 -6.81
N GLU A 42 -15.93 -16.39 -7.81
CA GLU A 42 -15.54 -16.96 -9.11
C GLU A 42 -14.75 -18.29 -9.01
N ASP A 43 -15.01 -19.08 -7.95
CA ASP A 43 -14.35 -20.37 -7.66
C ASP A 43 -12.85 -20.28 -7.30
N HIS A 44 -12.33 -19.08 -6.99
CA HIS A 44 -10.93 -18.89 -6.58
C HIS A 44 -10.64 -19.52 -5.22
N ARG A 45 -9.57 -20.31 -5.16
CA ARG A 45 -9.11 -20.96 -3.94
C ARG A 45 -8.30 -20.02 -3.08
N TYR A 46 -8.48 -20.11 -1.77
CA TYR A 46 -7.75 -19.25 -0.87
C TYR A 46 -7.36 -19.92 0.45
N ASP A 47 -6.29 -19.38 1.02
CA ASP A 47 -5.87 -19.60 2.39
C ASP A 47 -5.97 -18.29 3.18
N ASP A 48 -6.55 -18.36 4.38
CA ASP A 48 -6.65 -17.22 5.30
C ASP A 48 -5.68 -17.35 6.47
N HIS A 49 -4.84 -16.32 6.64
CA HIS A 49 -3.89 -16.22 7.75
C HIS A 49 -4.29 -15.08 8.68
N ARG A 50 -4.61 -15.42 9.94
CA ARG A 50 -4.87 -14.38 10.95
C ARG A 50 -3.54 -13.78 11.42
N ILE A 51 -3.43 -12.47 11.32
CA ILE A 51 -2.28 -11.67 11.73
C ILE A 51 -2.72 -10.55 12.66
N ARG A 52 -1.83 -10.06 13.52
CA ARG A 52 -2.12 -8.94 14.42
C ARG A 52 -1.29 -7.72 14.02
N LEU A 53 -1.95 -6.61 13.74
CA LEU A 53 -1.30 -5.36 13.33
C LEU A 53 -1.54 -4.26 14.38
N GLU A 54 -0.60 -3.33 14.49
CA GLU A 54 -0.65 -2.21 15.42
C GLU A 54 -0.98 -0.89 14.70
N ALA A 55 -1.84 -0.08 15.30
CA ALA A 55 -2.20 1.25 14.79
C ALA A 55 -0.95 2.11 14.56
N GLY A 56 -0.85 2.71 13.38
CA GLY A 56 0.24 3.59 12.95
C GLY A 56 1.57 2.90 12.70
N GLN A 57 1.70 1.59 12.97
CA GLN A 57 2.88 0.84 12.58
C GLN A 57 2.76 0.45 11.11
N ARG A 58 3.79 0.78 10.33
CA ARG A 58 3.84 0.42 8.92
C ARG A 58 4.27 -1.03 8.74
N TYR A 59 3.57 -1.74 7.87
CA TYR A 59 3.87 -3.11 7.50
C TYR A 59 4.10 -3.24 6.00
N ARG A 60 5.00 -4.15 5.64
CA ARG A 60 5.17 -4.68 4.30
C ARG A 60 4.78 -6.16 4.34
N ILE A 61 3.85 -6.53 3.49
CA ILE A 61 3.35 -7.91 3.37
C ILE A 61 3.72 -8.38 1.97
N THR A 62 4.51 -9.45 1.84
CA THR A 62 4.82 -10.07 0.55
C THR A 62 4.24 -11.46 0.48
N VAL A 63 3.77 -11.84 -0.71
CA VAL A 63 3.33 -13.21 -1.01
C VAL A 63 4.09 -13.65 -2.26
N GLU A 64 4.84 -14.73 -2.14
CA GLU A 64 5.70 -15.23 -3.21
C GLU A 64 5.31 -16.67 -3.57
N ALA A 65 5.09 -16.92 -4.85
CA ALA A 65 4.88 -18.26 -5.39
C ALA A 65 5.63 -18.43 -6.73
N GLU A 66 6.22 -19.61 -6.95
CA GLU A 66 6.86 -19.92 -8.24
C GLU A 66 5.85 -20.49 -9.26
N GLY A 67 4.73 -21.05 -8.78
CA GLY A 67 3.82 -21.87 -9.57
C GLY A 67 2.56 -21.16 -10.07
N PHE A 68 2.28 -19.95 -9.58
CA PHE A 68 1.06 -19.20 -9.91
C PHE A 68 1.25 -17.70 -9.64
N ASP A 69 0.39 -16.91 -10.27
CA ASP A 69 0.26 -15.47 -10.07
C ASP A 69 -0.55 -15.20 -8.79
N THR A 70 0.08 -14.59 -7.79
CA THR A 70 -0.50 -14.45 -6.45
C THR A 70 -1.46 -13.29 -6.38
N VAL A 71 -2.42 -13.35 -5.46
CA VAL A 71 -3.23 -12.20 -5.05
C VAL A 71 -3.26 -12.18 -3.53
N ALA A 72 -2.78 -11.08 -2.96
CA ALA A 72 -2.87 -10.81 -1.53
C ALA A 72 -4.05 -9.87 -1.26
N ARG A 73 -4.92 -10.25 -0.32
CA ARG A 73 -5.97 -9.37 0.22
C ARG A 73 -5.80 -9.27 1.72
N LEU A 74 -5.83 -8.06 2.25
CA LEU A 74 -5.79 -7.80 3.69
C LEU A 74 -7.15 -7.26 4.12
N MET A 75 -7.81 -7.94 5.06
CA MET A 75 -9.13 -7.53 5.61
C MET A 75 -9.02 -7.41 7.12
N ARG A 76 -9.84 -6.54 7.73
CA ARG A 76 -10.00 -6.56 9.19
C ARG A 76 -10.79 -7.80 9.59
N ASP A 77 -10.42 -8.46 10.70
CA ASP A 77 -11.11 -9.69 11.12
C ASP A 77 -12.61 -9.45 11.30
N GLY A 78 -13.43 -10.30 10.65
CA GLY A 78 -14.88 -10.15 10.59
C GLY A 78 -15.43 -9.20 9.52
N GLN A 79 -14.58 -8.63 8.65
CA GLN A 79 -15.00 -7.86 7.48
C GLN A 79 -14.69 -8.62 6.18
N GLU A 80 -15.53 -8.44 5.16
CA GLU A 80 -15.36 -9.07 3.84
C GLU A 80 -14.58 -8.18 2.87
N GLU A 81 -14.73 -6.86 2.99
CA GLU A 81 -14.04 -5.90 2.13
C GLU A 81 -12.56 -5.79 2.52
N PRO A 82 -11.62 -5.91 1.56
CA PRO A 82 -10.22 -5.66 1.83
C PRO A 82 -9.95 -4.20 2.17
N VAL A 83 -9.09 -3.97 3.15
CA VAL A 83 -8.48 -2.66 3.44
C VAL A 83 -7.27 -2.38 2.55
N ALA A 84 -6.72 -3.42 1.93
CA ALA A 84 -5.66 -3.34 0.92
C ALA A 84 -5.64 -4.65 0.12
N GLU A 85 -5.33 -4.57 -1.18
CA GLU A 85 -5.08 -5.74 -2.01
C GLU A 85 -4.03 -5.43 -3.08
N ASN A 86 -3.34 -6.48 -3.55
CA ASN A 86 -2.38 -6.39 -4.63
C ASN A 86 -2.17 -7.79 -5.23
N ASP A 87 -2.03 -7.89 -6.54
CA ASP A 87 -1.78 -9.14 -7.28
C ASP A 87 -0.36 -9.21 -7.82
N ASP A 88 0.13 -8.17 -8.48
CA ASP A 88 1.51 -8.07 -8.97
C ASP A 88 2.35 -7.01 -8.26
N TYR A 89 3.67 -7.16 -8.32
CA TYR A 89 4.59 -6.16 -7.80
C TYR A 89 5.84 -6.06 -8.67
N GLY A 90 6.09 -4.85 -9.20
CA GLY A 90 7.18 -4.61 -10.14
C GLY A 90 7.00 -5.44 -11.41
N GLU A 91 8.08 -6.03 -11.92
CA GLU A 91 8.04 -6.85 -13.15
C GLU A 91 7.58 -8.31 -12.91
N GLY A 92 7.08 -8.64 -11.72
CA GLY A 92 6.79 -10.01 -11.29
C GLY A 92 5.34 -10.23 -10.85
N LEU A 93 4.93 -11.50 -10.87
CA LEU A 93 3.57 -11.96 -10.52
C LEU A 93 3.38 -12.25 -9.02
N ASN A 94 4.23 -11.65 -8.18
CA ASN A 94 4.20 -11.83 -6.73
C ASN A 94 3.60 -10.58 -6.11
N SER A 95 2.73 -10.75 -5.12
CA SER A 95 2.03 -9.63 -4.50
C SER A 95 2.85 -8.98 -3.40
N ARG A 96 2.70 -7.66 -3.25
CA ARG A 96 3.20 -6.90 -2.11
C ARG A 96 2.22 -5.81 -1.69
N ILE A 97 1.82 -5.84 -0.42
CA ILE A 97 1.01 -4.79 0.21
C ILE A 97 1.90 -3.94 1.14
N ALA A 98 1.78 -2.62 1.05
CA ALA A 98 2.25 -1.69 2.08
C ALA A 98 1.05 -1.12 2.84
N TYR A 99 0.98 -1.32 4.16
CA TYR A 99 -0.19 -0.91 4.94
C TYR A 99 0.16 -0.40 6.34
N SER A 100 -0.51 0.67 6.76
CA SER A 100 -0.46 1.21 8.13
C SER A 100 -1.87 1.22 8.72
N PRO A 101 -2.17 0.34 9.69
CA PRO A 101 -3.49 0.28 10.30
C PRO A 101 -3.86 1.59 11.00
N ALA A 102 -5.11 2.05 10.83
CA ALA A 102 -5.67 3.11 11.66
C ALA A 102 -5.97 2.63 13.09
N GLU A 103 -6.26 1.33 13.25
CA GLU A 103 -6.63 0.70 14.51
C GLU A 103 -5.82 -0.58 14.75
N SER A 104 -5.36 -0.79 15.99
CA SER A 104 -4.70 -2.05 16.37
C SER A 104 -5.74 -3.17 16.43
N GLY A 105 -5.43 -4.32 15.88
CA GLY A 105 -6.39 -5.42 15.86
C GLY A 105 -5.91 -6.65 15.11
N ASP A 106 -6.82 -7.62 15.03
CA ASP A 106 -6.60 -8.81 14.23
C ASP A 106 -7.10 -8.55 12.80
N TYR A 107 -6.31 -9.00 11.85
CA TYR A 107 -6.52 -8.89 10.41
C TYR A 107 -6.41 -10.28 9.80
N ILE A 108 -7.03 -10.46 8.64
CA ILE A 108 -6.91 -11.66 7.81
C ILE A 108 -6.09 -11.28 6.58
N LEU A 109 -4.96 -11.97 6.37
CA LEU A 109 -4.27 -12.00 5.09
C LEU A 109 -4.79 -13.21 4.31
N ARG A 110 -5.56 -12.94 3.26
CA ARG A 110 -5.99 -13.95 2.30
C ARG A 110 -4.97 -14.05 1.18
N VAL A 111 -4.48 -15.26 0.94
CA VAL A 111 -3.66 -15.60 -0.23
C VAL A 111 -4.54 -16.38 -1.19
N THR A 112 -4.68 -15.88 -2.41
CA THR A 112 -5.35 -16.55 -3.54
C THR A 112 -4.48 -16.45 -4.78
N GLY A 113 -4.89 -17.08 -5.89
CA GLY A 113 -4.28 -16.84 -7.20
C GLY A 113 -5.15 -15.95 -8.08
N PHE A 114 -4.52 -15.31 -9.07
CA PHE A 114 -5.19 -14.49 -10.09
C PHE A 114 -6.05 -15.35 -11.03
N ALA A 115 -5.68 -16.63 -11.22
CA ALA A 115 -6.51 -17.61 -11.91
C ALA A 115 -7.16 -18.58 -10.90
N ALA A 116 -8.41 -18.97 -11.13
CA ALA A 116 -9.15 -19.89 -10.27
C ALA A 116 -8.48 -21.30 -10.16
N GLU A 117 -7.67 -21.67 -11.16
CA GLU A 117 -6.92 -22.92 -11.19
C GLU A 117 -5.57 -22.89 -10.45
N ALA A 118 -5.20 -21.73 -9.86
CA ALA A 118 -3.94 -21.57 -9.15
C ALA A 118 -3.75 -22.62 -8.05
N ARG A 119 -2.56 -23.23 -8.03
CA ARG A 119 -2.17 -24.33 -7.14
C ARG A 119 -0.69 -24.24 -6.83
N GLY A 120 -0.32 -24.77 -5.67
CA GLY A 120 1.07 -24.99 -5.31
C GLY A 120 1.53 -24.12 -4.14
N PRO A 121 2.80 -24.28 -3.74
CA PRO A 121 3.33 -23.68 -2.53
C PRO A 121 3.53 -22.17 -2.69
N TYR A 122 3.37 -21.45 -1.58
CA TYR A 122 3.71 -20.04 -1.46
C TYR A 122 4.36 -19.73 -0.10
N THR A 123 5.02 -18.58 -0.03
CA THR A 123 5.51 -18.00 1.22
C THR A 123 4.93 -16.60 1.40
N ALA A 124 4.25 -16.36 2.51
CA ALA A 124 3.80 -15.05 2.94
C ALA A 124 4.71 -14.50 4.04
N ARG A 125 5.14 -13.24 3.94
CA ARG A 125 5.92 -12.55 4.97
C ARG A 125 5.22 -11.26 5.36
N VAL A 126 5.11 -11.02 6.66
CA VAL A 126 4.61 -9.76 7.23
C VAL A 126 5.76 -9.17 8.04
N GLU A 127 6.27 -8.04 7.59
CA GLU A 127 7.43 -7.37 8.17
C GLU A 127 7.05 -5.95 8.56
N GLN A 128 7.57 -5.48 9.70
CA GLN A 128 7.49 -4.05 10.00
C GLN A 128 8.38 -3.27 9.04
N ALA A 129 7.83 -2.25 8.43
CA ALA A 129 8.59 -1.24 7.73
C ALA A 129 8.98 -0.12 8.70
N PRO A 130 10.10 0.57 8.46
CA PRO A 130 10.39 1.79 9.18
C PRO A 130 9.24 2.81 9.02
N PRO A 131 9.05 3.70 10.00
CA PRO A 131 8.13 4.81 9.85
C PRO A 131 8.51 5.66 8.64
N LEU A 132 7.54 6.33 8.05
CA LEU A 132 7.80 7.22 6.93
C LEU A 132 8.77 8.35 7.34
N PRO A 133 9.68 8.75 6.44
CA PRO A 133 10.48 9.96 6.65
C PRO A 133 9.57 11.16 6.90
N ALA A 134 9.99 12.10 7.75
CA ALA A 134 9.24 13.34 7.94
C ALA A 134 9.08 14.07 6.59
N PRO A 135 7.91 14.68 6.30
CA PRO A 135 7.75 15.45 5.08
C PRO A 135 8.66 16.68 5.06
N ILE A 136 9.02 17.12 3.87
CA ILE A 136 9.84 18.31 3.66
C ILE A 136 8.96 19.55 3.85
N SER A 137 9.30 20.40 4.82
CA SER A 137 8.54 21.62 5.12
C SER A 137 9.19 22.91 4.65
N THR A 138 10.47 22.86 4.25
CA THR A 138 11.25 24.06 3.92
C THR A 138 11.29 24.26 2.41
N ALA A 139 10.62 25.31 1.94
CA ALA A 139 10.63 25.74 0.54
C ALA A 139 11.57 26.94 0.32
N GLY A 140 12.08 27.07 -0.90
CA GLY A 140 12.47 28.38 -1.41
C GLY A 140 11.22 29.23 -1.70
N THR A 141 11.38 30.55 -1.80
CA THR A 141 10.32 31.45 -2.29
C THR A 141 10.67 31.92 -3.69
N ALA A 142 9.70 31.84 -4.59
CA ALA A 142 9.79 32.36 -5.93
C ALA A 142 8.65 33.34 -6.21
N VAL A 143 8.93 34.40 -6.95
CA VAL A 143 7.93 35.42 -7.32
C VAL A 143 7.80 35.41 -8.83
N SER A 144 6.56 35.29 -9.31
CA SER A 144 6.22 35.42 -10.72
C SER A 144 5.31 36.63 -10.92
N THR A 145 4.97 36.94 -12.18
CA THR A 145 3.95 37.95 -12.49
C THR A 145 2.54 37.56 -12.03
N THR A 146 2.31 36.28 -11.76
CA THR A 146 1.01 35.71 -11.38
C THR A 146 0.84 35.52 -9.87
N GLY A 147 1.90 35.73 -9.07
CA GLY A 147 1.82 35.66 -7.61
C GLY A 147 3.13 35.23 -6.95
N THR A 148 3.04 34.93 -5.65
CA THR A 148 4.13 34.34 -4.87
C THR A 148 3.93 32.83 -4.78
N TRP A 149 5.02 32.09 -4.96
CA TRP A 149 5.04 30.64 -4.97
C TRP A 149 6.09 30.13 -3.99
N SER A 150 5.75 29.04 -3.31
CA SER A 150 6.74 28.19 -2.67
C SER A 150 7.32 27.24 -3.73
N LEU A 151 8.64 27.12 -3.75
CA LEU A 151 9.39 26.29 -4.70
C LEU A 151 10.22 25.26 -3.95
N TRP A 152 10.06 24.00 -4.33
CA TRP A 152 10.97 22.93 -3.97
C TRP A 152 11.61 22.36 -5.24
N GLU A 153 12.93 22.23 -5.24
CA GLU A 153 13.64 21.45 -6.25
C GLU A 153 14.04 20.12 -5.62
N GLY A 154 13.77 19.03 -6.32
CA GLY A 154 13.92 17.68 -5.79
C GLY A 154 14.30 16.66 -6.84
N ALA A 155 14.50 15.43 -6.37
CA ALA A 155 14.63 14.24 -7.20
C ALA A 155 13.85 13.12 -6.54
N LEU A 156 13.08 12.40 -7.36
CA LEU A 156 12.49 11.14 -6.99
C LEU A 156 13.51 10.05 -7.31
N ALA A 157 13.88 9.25 -6.32
CA ALA A 157 14.89 8.21 -6.42
C ALA A 157 14.31 6.84 -6.04
N ASP A 158 14.96 5.78 -6.51
CA ASP A 158 14.63 4.38 -6.18
C ASP A 158 14.87 4.02 -4.70
N THR A 159 15.58 4.88 -3.98
CA THR A 159 15.82 4.77 -2.53
C THR A 159 14.78 5.50 -1.69
N ASP A 160 13.89 6.27 -2.32
CA ASP A 160 12.79 6.93 -1.62
C ASP A 160 11.73 5.92 -1.17
N PRO A 161 10.92 6.27 -0.15
CA PRO A 161 9.79 5.46 0.26
C PRO A 161 8.93 5.03 -0.93
N ASP A 162 8.51 3.77 -0.92
CA ASP A 162 7.64 3.18 -1.94
C ASP A 162 6.26 2.90 -1.33
N ARG A 163 5.23 3.17 -2.11
CA ARG A 163 3.87 2.67 -1.93
C ARG A 163 3.44 2.02 -3.24
N ASP A 164 3.12 0.73 -3.18
CA ASP A 164 2.55 -0.04 -4.31
C ASP A 164 3.33 0.15 -5.62
N GLY A 165 4.66 0.05 -5.56
CA GLY A 165 5.54 0.11 -6.73
C GLY A 165 5.93 1.51 -7.17
N ARG A 166 5.37 2.54 -6.52
CA ARG A 166 5.68 3.94 -6.81
C ARG A 166 6.46 4.56 -5.66
N HIS A 167 7.65 5.07 -6.01
CA HIS A 167 8.43 5.89 -5.09
C HIS A 167 7.76 7.24 -4.88
N TYR A 168 7.96 7.85 -3.71
CA TYR A 168 7.42 9.16 -3.45
C TYR A 168 8.26 10.03 -2.52
N VAL A 169 8.08 11.34 -2.66
CA VAL A 169 8.61 12.36 -1.75
C VAL A 169 7.45 13.25 -1.29
N ASP A 170 7.36 13.46 0.02
CA ASP A 170 6.25 14.21 0.63
C ASP A 170 6.67 15.59 1.08
N TYR A 171 5.82 16.58 0.77
CA TYR A 171 5.98 17.96 1.16
C TYR A 171 4.83 18.40 2.07
N LEU A 172 5.14 18.98 3.23
CA LEU A 172 4.11 19.48 4.15
C LEU A 172 3.68 20.89 3.74
N VAL A 173 2.39 21.08 3.53
CA VAL A 173 1.80 22.35 3.14
C VAL A 173 0.55 22.64 3.96
N HIS A 174 0.51 23.79 4.61
CA HIS A 174 -0.69 24.24 5.32
C HIS A 174 -1.73 24.84 4.35
N PHE A 175 -3.00 24.52 4.56
CA PHE A 175 -4.14 25.10 3.86
C PHE A 175 -5.17 25.62 4.86
N ASP A 176 -5.72 26.80 4.57
CA ASP A 176 -6.93 27.28 5.24
C ASP A 176 -8.18 26.63 4.65
N ALA A 177 -9.24 26.49 5.46
CA ALA A 177 -10.52 25.94 5.00
C ALA A 177 -11.11 26.79 3.86
N GLY A 178 -11.52 26.12 2.79
CA GLY A 178 -12.04 26.73 1.57
C GLY A 178 -10.97 27.40 0.68
N GLN A 179 -9.69 27.41 1.08
CA GLN A 179 -8.62 27.99 0.30
C GLN A 179 -8.35 27.15 -0.94
N ARG A 180 -8.32 27.81 -2.11
CA ARG A 180 -7.87 27.19 -3.36
C ARG A 180 -6.44 27.60 -3.65
N ARG A 181 -5.55 26.63 -3.88
CA ARG A 181 -4.16 26.84 -4.28
C ARG A 181 -3.88 26.05 -5.54
N PHE A 182 -2.96 26.55 -6.36
CA PHE A 182 -2.44 25.84 -7.52
C PHE A 182 -1.17 25.10 -7.12
N VAL A 183 -1.07 23.85 -7.55
CA VAL A 183 0.10 22.98 -7.38
C VAL A 183 0.57 22.58 -8.77
N SER A 184 1.82 22.87 -9.10
CA SER A 184 2.42 22.52 -10.39
C SER A 184 3.66 21.68 -10.14
N LEU A 185 3.75 20.55 -10.83
CA LEU A 185 4.88 19.63 -10.76
C LEU A 185 5.51 19.52 -12.14
N GLU A 186 6.75 19.99 -12.24
CA GLU A 186 7.48 20.05 -13.49
C GLU A 186 8.63 19.04 -13.48
N ALA A 187 8.61 18.10 -14.42
CA ALA A 187 9.71 17.20 -14.70
C ALA A 187 10.93 17.97 -15.23
N VAL A 188 12.12 17.62 -14.73
CA VAL A 188 13.40 18.01 -15.31
C VAL A 188 13.96 16.82 -16.08
N GLY A 189 13.63 16.76 -17.38
CA GLY A 189 13.93 15.65 -18.28
C GLY A 189 12.65 14.96 -18.75
N ASP A 190 12.81 13.79 -19.35
CA ASP A 190 11.70 13.03 -19.94
C ASP A 190 11.24 11.95 -18.96
N TRP A 191 10.38 12.32 -18.02
CA TRP A 191 9.66 11.39 -17.14
C TRP A 191 8.27 11.94 -16.80
N ASP A 192 7.42 11.07 -16.27
CA ASP A 192 5.98 11.29 -16.07
C ASP A 192 5.65 11.42 -14.58
N PRO A 193 5.74 12.65 -14.02
CA PRO A 193 5.43 12.92 -12.62
C PRO A 193 3.93 12.96 -12.34
N MET A 194 3.55 12.60 -11.11
CA MET A 194 2.19 12.72 -10.60
C MET A 194 2.18 13.42 -9.24
N ILE A 195 1.18 14.26 -9.01
CA ILE A 195 0.85 14.86 -7.71
C ILE A 195 -0.24 14.04 -7.05
N GLU A 196 -0.09 13.73 -5.77
CA GLU A 196 -1.19 13.34 -4.88
C GLU A 196 -1.29 14.34 -3.72
N ILE A 197 -2.51 14.76 -3.38
CA ILE A 197 -2.79 15.60 -2.20
C ILE A 197 -3.44 14.72 -1.13
N LEU A 198 -2.83 14.62 0.05
CA LEU A 198 -3.35 13.83 1.17
C LEU A 198 -3.53 14.70 2.40
N ALA A 199 -4.50 14.41 3.26
CA ALA A 199 -4.51 14.98 4.60
C ALA A 199 -3.28 14.47 5.36
N ALA A 200 -2.55 15.33 6.08
CA ALA A 200 -1.31 14.89 6.75
C ALA A 200 -1.54 13.83 7.84
N ALA A 201 -2.73 13.82 8.45
CA ALA A 201 -3.15 12.79 9.40
C ALA A 201 -3.41 11.42 8.71
N GLU A 202 -3.68 11.41 7.42
CA GLU A 202 -4.05 10.24 6.60
C GLU A 202 -3.02 10.04 5.47
N ARG A 203 -1.73 10.27 5.77
CA ARG A 203 -0.61 10.25 4.80
C ARG A 203 -0.40 8.91 4.05
N GLU A 204 -1.03 7.85 4.53
CA GLU A 204 -1.03 6.52 3.90
C GLU A 204 -2.42 6.11 3.40
N GLY A 205 -3.42 6.99 3.51
CA GLY A 205 -4.77 6.81 2.99
C GLY A 205 -4.89 7.19 1.52
N ASP A 206 -6.11 7.37 1.05
CA ASP A 206 -6.39 7.78 -0.32
C ASP A 206 -6.07 9.27 -0.52
N ALA A 207 -5.70 9.62 -1.74
CA ALA A 207 -5.53 11.01 -2.11
C ALA A 207 -6.89 11.73 -2.10
N ALA A 208 -6.93 12.91 -1.50
CA ALA A 208 -8.05 13.84 -1.60
C ALA A 208 -8.19 14.40 -3.03
N ASP A 209 -7.08 14.52 -3.76
CA ASP A 209 -7.02 14.96 -5.15
C ASP A 209 -5.68 14.53 -5.78
N GLN A 210 -5.63 14.37 -7.10
CA GLN A 210 -4.42 13.94 -7.81
C GLN A 210 -4.43 14.39 -9.27
N ASP A 211 -3.26 14.55 -9.87
CA ASP A 211 -3.10 14.90 -11.29
C ASP A 211 -1.73 14.46 -11.81
N ASP A 212 -1.68 13.99 -13.06
CA ASP A 212 -0.47 13.56 -13.76
C ASP A 212 -0.18 14.42 -15.01
N ASP A 213 -1.19 14.77 -15.82
CA ASP A 213 -0.96 15.32 -17.17
C ASP A 213 -1.67 16.64 -17.52
N SER A 214 -2.28 17.34 -16.56
CA SER A 214 -3.00 18.61 -16.84
C SER A 214 -2.08 19.81 -17.15
N GLY A 215 -0.77 19.66 -16.99
CA GLY A 215 0.25 20.68 -17.29
C GLY A 215 0.78 20.61 -18.72
N VAL A 216 1.97 21.17 -18.94
CA VAL A 216 2.62 21.13 -20.27
C VAL A 216 3.30 19.78 -20.46
N GLY A 217 2.89 19.01 -21.47
CA GLY A 217 3.48 17.69 -21.72
C GLY A 217 2.91 16.67 -20.74
N LEU A 218 3.78 15.96 -20.02
CA LEU A 218 3.43 15.01 -18.95
C LEU A 218 3.60 15.63 -17.55
N ASN A 219 3.50 16.96 -17.45
CA ASN A 219 3.63 17.64 -16.17
C ASN A 219 2.26 17.75 -15.52
N SER A 220 2.23 17.76 -14.19
CA SER A 220 0.98 17.88 -13.44
C SER A 220 0.67 19.34 -13.10
N LEU A 221 -0.60 19.73 -13.16
CA LEU A 221 -1.12 21.04 -12.75
C LEU A 221 -2.49 20.89 -12.09
N LEU A 222 -2.51 21.00 -10.77
CA LEU A 222 -3.71 20.80 -9.95
C LEU A 222 -4.20 22.12 -9.33
N ALA A 223 -5.52 22.31 -9.27
CA ALA A 223 -6.17 23.41 -8.57
C ALA A 223 -6.95 22.90 -7.35
N PHE A 224 -6.24 22.59 -6.27
CA PHE A 224 -6.81 21.98 -5.08
C PHE A 224 -7.52 23.01 -4.18
N GLN A 225 -8.69 22.65 -3.67
CA GLN A 225 -9.43 23.43 -2.67
C GLN A 225 -9.61 22.61 -1.40
N ALA A 226 -8.98 23.03 -0.31
CA ALA A 226 -9.12 22.35 0.97
C ALA A 226 -10.52 22.55 1.55
N GLU A 227 -11.22 21.48 1.89
CA GLU A 227 -12.52 21.57 2.57
C GLU A 227 -12.36 21.98 4.04
N GLU A 228 -11.33 21.43 4.69
CA GLU A 228 -10.97 21.71 6.08
C GLU A 228 -9.59 22.35 6.19
N ALA A 229 -9.42 23.22 7.19
CA ALA A 229 -8.13 23.81 7.49
C ALA A 229 -7.20 22.76 8.11
N GLY A 230 -5.94 22.75 7.73
CA GLY A 230 -4.97 21.80 8.26
C GLY A 230 -3.72 21.68 7.43
N ASP A 231 -2.84 20.79 7.89
CA ASP A 231 -1.66 20.40 7.13
C ASP A 231 -2.03 19.28 6.16
N TYR A 232 -1.60 19.46 4.91
CA TYR A 232 -1.72 18.50 3.84
C TYR A 232 -0.34 18.07 3.38
N ILE A 233 -0.28 16.87 2.83
CA ILE A 233 0.87 16.33 2.12
C ILE A 233 0.64 16.57 0.64
N VAL A 234 1.56 17.31 0.03
CA VAL A 234 1.73 17.31 -1.42
C VAL A 234 2.78 16.25 -1.73
N ARG A 235 2.33 15.09 -2.19
CA ARG A 235 3.18 13.97 -2.56
C ARG A 235 3.56 14.09 -4.01
N VAL A 236 4.87 14.05 -4.26
CA VAL A 236 5.44 13.87 -5.59
C VAL A 236 5.71 12.39 -5.79
N THR A 237 5.10 11.80 -6.82
CA THR A 237 5.32 10.42 -7.23
C THR A 237 5.39 10.35 -8.76
N SER A 238 5.34 9.15 -9.33
CA SER A 238 5.35 8.91 -10.77
C SER A 238 4.05 8.24 -11.21
N PHE A 239 3.60 8.51 -12.43
CA PHE A 239 2.43 7.84 -13.00
C PHE A 239 2.71 6.33 -13.21
N GLY A 240 3.86 6.01 -13.81
CA GLY A 240 4.32 4.63 -14.00
C GLY A 240 5.19 4.12 -12.84
N GLU A 241 5.05 2.85 -12.50
CA GLU A 241 5.87 2.19 -11.47
C GLU A 241 7.37 2.35 -11.70
N GLY A 242 8.13 2.53 -10.62
CA GLY A 242 9.59 2.62 -10.65
C GLY A 242 10.17 3.84 -11.38
N SER A 243 9.35 4.71 -11.99
CA SER A 243 9.84 5.89 -12.69
C SER A 243 10.40 6.92 -11.70
N THR A 244 11.55 7.49 -12.04
CA THR A 244 12.35 8.39 -11.18
C THR A 244 12.89 9.56 -11.99
N GLY A 245 13.18 10.68 -11.33
CA GLY A 245 13.64 11.87 -12.03
C GLY A 245 13.72 13.12 -11.17
N ARG A 246 14.39 14.15 -11.68
CA ARG A 246 14.44 15.47 -11.03
C ARG A 246 13.17 16.25 -11.33
N TYR A 247 12.74 17.09 -10.41
CA TYR A 247 11.56 17.94 -10.58
C TYR A 247 11.69 19.31 -9.91
N ARG A 248 10.75 20.18 -10.26
CA ARG A 248 10.38 21.37 -9.51
C ARG A 248 8.92 21.28 -9.09
N LEU A 249 8.67 21.39 -7.79
CA LEU A 249 7.34 21.49 -7.22
C LEU A 249 7.06 22.95 -6.86
N TRP A 250 5.96 23.48 -7.38
CA TRP A 250 5.50 24.83 -7.15
C TRP A 250 4.14 24.80 -6.47
N VAL A 251 3.98 25.56 -5.38
CA VAL A 251 2.68 25.74 -4.71
C VAL A 251 2.41 27.22 -4.55
N SER A 252 1.32 27.73 -5.13
CA SER A 252 0.94 29.15 -5.01
C SER A 252 0.68 29.49 -3.56
N GLN A 253 1.13 30.62 -3.03
CA GLN A 253 0.85 31.04 -1.64
C GLN A 253 -0.59 31.50 -1.44
#